data_AF-A0A1Q9B2U5-F1
#
_entry.id   AF-A0A1Q9B2U5-F1
#
_cell.length_a   1.000
_cell.length_b   1.000
_cell.length_c   1.000
_cell.angle_alpha   90.00
_cell.angle_beta   90.00
_cell.angle_gamma   90.00
#
_symmetry.space_group_name_H-M   'P 1'
#
loop_
_entity.id
_entity.type
_entity.pdbx_description
1 polymer ?
#
loop_
_entity_poly.entity_id
_entity_poly.type
_entity_poly.pdbx_seq_one_letter_code
_entity_poly.pdbx_strand_id
1 'polypeptide(L)'
;MKTLLAARAGNFGMFAALLAIPVVAALGVAVDFGTSMSRKAEVQNAADAAVLAVAAMKTGSDSQMVAEGRRVFLGNLPPAVAAMTVIEELKLSADNLVTLKARVAVPLTLSRMIQSKPIDVRVVAQAIRALEQLLEVVLVLDNTYSMSGKKLADLKKAANRLLDIFEQTGKSTLMVGIVPFSNYVNVGLSHRKDSWLTVPDDFSRTENICRNTVTSKSGCRKVPSVRDGIDTGGTVEKCDSYTTTRTCGDEQRSYRWSGCVGSRSYPLDVHDIKPERRYTGLLNISCGAPMLPLTNDYKKLRAAVSSMVANNDTYIPAGILWGWNLLSSALPFDESASLPTGGKQAMIVMTDGANTLSPGTGTNYVYHNGNKADQADRLMGEVCRNAKDDGVTVYTVAVGVAPEAVAKLASCASDEGKAFSVERSDELIGVFQNMASSIISPRLTR
;
A
#
# COMPACT_ATOMS: atom_id res chain seq x y z
N MET A 1 -5.86 43.17 89.19
CA MET A 1 -6.58 42.00 88.63
C MET A 1 -7.69 42.38 87.62
N LYS A 2 -8.40 43.51 87.77
CA LYS A 2 -9.43 43.95 86.81
C LYS A 2 -8.90 44.42 85.42
N THR A 3 -7.60 44.65 85.29
CA THR A 3 -6.95 45.11 84.04
C THR A 3 -6.50 43.99 83.08
N LEU A 4 -6.50 42.72 83.51
CA LEU A 4 -6.22 41.57 82.63
C LEU A 4 -7.47 41.04 81.90
N LEU A 5 -8.65 41.21 82.49
CA LEU A 5 -9.93 40.72 81.93
C LEU A 5 -10.52 41.63 80.83
N ALA A 6 -10.01 42.86 80.67
CA ALA A 6 -10.44 43.80 79.62
C ALA A 6 -9.50 43.81 78.38
N ALA A 7 -8.44 43.01 78.38
CA ALA A 7 -7.45 42.99 77.31
C ALA A 7 -7.94 42.18 76.09
N ARG A 8 -8.59 42.85 75.13
CA ARG A 8 -9.01 42.25 73.83
C ARG A 8 -7.85 41.96 72.86
N ALA A 9 -6.65 42.45 73.14
CA ALA A 9 -5.46 42.27 72.28
C ALA A 9 -4.88 40.83 72.31
N GLY A 10 -5.21 40.01 73.33
CA GLY A 10 -4.69 38.64 73.47
C GLY A 10 -5.34 37.60 72.54
N ASN A 11 -6.60 37.81 72.15
CA ASN A 11 -7.32 36.88 71.26
C ASN A 11 -6.68 36.81 69.87
N PHE A 12 -6.22 37.94 69.32
CA PHE A 12 -5.56 37.96 68.01
C PHE A 12 -4.30 37.09 68.02
N GLY A 13 -3.47 37.19 69.07
CA GLY A 13 -2.27 36.34 69.21
C GLY A 13 -2.60 34.85 69.30
N MET A 14 -3.65 34.48 70.05
CA MET A 14 -4.11 33.09 70.14
C MET A 14 -4.66 32.56 68.80
N PHE A 15 -5.51 33.32 68.10
CA PHE A 15 -6.03 32.92 66.79
C PHE A 15 -4.95 32.89 65.71
N ALA A 16 -4.03 33.85 65.72
CA ALA A 16 -2.89 33.88 64.81
C ALA A 16 -1.96 32.67 65.03
N ALA A 17 -1.69 32.29 66.29
CA ALA A 17 -0.90 31.11 66.60
C ALA A 17 -1.59 29.79 66.17
N LEU A 18 -2.91 29.68 66.37
CA LEU A 18 -3.69 28.51 65.94
C LEU A 18 -3.79 28.39 64.41
N LEU A 19 -3.93 29.51 63.70
CA LEU A 19 -4.01 29.53 62.23
C LEU A 19 -2.65 29.47 61.53
N ALA A 20 -1.56 29.83 62.21
CA ALA A 20 -0.21 29.74 61.64
C ALA A 20 0.16 28.30 61.28
N ILE A 21 -0.25 27.31 62.09
CA ILE A 21 0.03 25.89 61.86
C ILE A 21 -0.57 25.38 60.53
N PRO A 22 -1.89 25.50 60.27
CA PRO A 22 -2.48 25.05 59.00
C PRO A 22 -1.99 25.86 57.78
N VAL A 23 -1.62 27.14 57.94
CA VAL A 23 -1.06 27.94 56.85
C VAL A 23 0.34 27.47 56.47
N VAL A 24 1.23 27.26 57.44
CA VAL A 24 2.58 26.71 57.20
C VAL A 24 2.49 25.30 56.63
N ALA A 25 1.55 24.50 57.12
CA ALA A 25 1.26 23.18 56.58
C ALA A 25 0.87 23.22 55.09
N ALA A 26 -0.05 24.11 54.71
CA ALA A 26 -0.48 24.29 53.32
C ALA A 26 0.66 24.76 52.42
N LEU A 27 1.51 25.69 52.90
CA LEU A 27 2.71 26.13 52.18
C LEU A 27 3.69 24.98 51.98
N GLY A 28 3.89 24.13 53.00
CA GLY A 28 4.78 22.98 52.90
C GLY A 28 4.31 21.96 51.86
N VAL A 29 3.01 21.67 51.84
CA VAL A 29 2.40 20.81 50.81
C VAL A 29 2.54 21.43 49.42
N ALA A 30 2.33 22.74 49.28
CA ALA A 30 2.44 23.42 47.99
C ALA A 30 3.87 23.35 47.41
N VAL A 31 4.89 23.55 48.24
CA VAL A 31 6.30 23.43 47.83
C VAL A 31 6.64 21.99 47.45
N ASP A 32 6.28 21.01 48.27
CA ASP A 32 6.56 19.60 47.99
C ASP A 32 5.78 19.07 46.77
N PHE A 33 4.58 19.60 46.52
CA PHE A 33 3.85 19.32 45.28
C PHE A 33 4.55 19.92 44.06
N GLY A 34 5.02 21.17 44.16
CA GLY A 34 5.78 21.83 43.10
C GLY A 34 7.07 21.08 42.74
N THR A 35 7.83 20.64 43.75
CA THR A 35 9.03 19.82 43.52
C THR A 35 8.66 18.46 42.93
N SER A 36 7.59 17.82 43.42
CA SER A 36 7.11 16.54 42.87
C SER A 36 6.71 16.65 41.40
N MET A 37 6.06 17.75 41.01
CA MET A 37 5.69 17.99 39.61
C MET A 37 6.91 18.27 38.74
N SER A 38 7.91 19.01 39.25
CA SER A 38 9.18 19.21 38.56
C SER A 38 9.91 17.89 38.33
N ARG A 39 9.99 17.01 39.35
CA ARG A 39 10.58 15.68 39.23
C ARG A 39 9.81 14.79 38.26
N LYS A 40 8.47 14.88 38.25
CA LYS A 40 7.65 14.18 37.27
C LYS A 40 8.06 14.54 35.84
N ALA A 41 8.20 15.84 35.55
CA ALA A 41 8.58 16.31 34.21
C ALA A 41 9.98 15.84 33.81
N GLU A 42 10.96 15.91 34.73
CA GLU A 42 12.32 15.41 34.48
C GLU A 42 12.34 13.92 34.15
N VAL A 43 11.66 13.10 34.96
CA VAL A 43 11.64 11.65 34.76
C VAL A 43 10.81 11.25 33.54
N GLN A 44 9.74 11.97 33.24
CA GLN A 44 8.97 11.78 32.01
C GLN A 44 9.82 12.08 30.77
N ASN A 45 10.53 13.21 30.74
CA ASN A 45 11.41 13.55 29.61
C ASN A 45 12.51 12.52 29.39
N ALA A 46 13.11 12.00 30.47
CA ALA A 46 14.10 10.93 30.38
C ALA A 46 13.47 9.61 29.89
N ALA A 47 12.25 9.29 30.33
CA ALA A 47 11.51 8.11 29.90
C ALA A 47 11.17 8.17 28.40
N ASP A 48 10.70 9.33 27.92
CA ASP A 48 10.36 9.58 26.52
C ASP A 48 11.62 9.47 25.64
N ALA A 49 12.74 10.06 26.07
CA ALA A 49 14.03 9.94 25.38
C ALA A 49 14.50 8.47 25.30
N ALA A 50 14.31 7.68 26.36
CA ALA A 50 14.69 6.29 26.39
C ALA A 50 13.85 5.41 25.46
N VAL A 51 12.51 5.53 25.49
CA VAL A 51 11.66 4.74 24.59
C VAL A 51 11.87 5.14 23.13
N LEU A 52 12.16 6.41 22.85
CA LEU A 52 12.47 6.88 21.51
C LEU A 52 13.83 6.35 21.02
N ALA A 53 14.85 6.35 21.87
CA ALA A 53 16.16 5.79 21.53
C ALA A 53 16.05 4.30 21.17
N VAL A 54 15.29 3.53 21.96
CA VAL A 54 15.02 2.11 21.66
C VAL A 54 14.18 1.96 20.39
N ALA A 55 13.20 2.83 20.17
CA ALA A 55 12.38 2.83 18.96
C ALA A 55 13.18 3.12 17.68
N ALA A 56 14.27 3.88 17.78
CA ALA A 56 15.15 4.20 16.67
C ALA A 56 16.20 3.12 16.36
N MET A 57 16.39 2.12 17.23
CA MET A 57 17.37 1.04 17.01
C MET A 57 16.92 0.08 15.89
N LYS A 58 17.73 -0.02 14.83
CA LYS A 58 17.48 -0.88 13.67
C LYS A 58 17.77 -2.36 13.91
N THR A 59 18.82 -2.68 14.67
CA THR A 59 19.30 -4.05 14.91
C THR A 59 19.65 -4.25 16.38
N GLY A 60 19.59 -5.50 16.85
CA GLY A 60 19.91 -5.90 18.22
C GLY A 60 18.87 -6.85 18.81
N SER A 61 19.28 -7.68 19.77
CA SER A 61 18.33 -8.50 20.55
C SER A 61 17.53 -7.64 21.51
N ASP A 62 16.36 -8.13 21.94
CA ASP A 62 15.53 -7.45 22.95
C ASP A 62 16.33 -7.08 24.21
N SER A 63 17.25 -7.94 24.63
CA SER A 63 18.14 -7.68 25.77
C SER A 63 19.09 -6.50 25.54
N GLN A 64 19.63 -6.34 24.33
CA GLN A 64 20.50 -5.20 23.98
C GLN A 64 19.70 -3.90 23.94
N MET A 65 18.47 -3.96 23.42
CA MET A 65 17.57 -2.81 23.34
C MET A 65 17.09 -2.34 24.71
N VAL A 66 16.74 -3.27 25.60
CA VAL A 66 16.40 -2.95 26.99
C VAL A 66 17.62 -2.36 27.72
N ALA A 67 18.82 -2.88 27.48
CA ALA A 67 20.05 -2.33 28.06
C ALA A 67 20.31 -0.90 27.58
N GLU A 68 20.11 -0.61 26.29
CA GLU A 68 20.27 0.73 25.74
C GLU A 68 19.21 1.71 26.26
N GLY A 69 17.94 1.30 26.30
CA GLY A 69 16.88 2.12 26.91
C GLY A 69 17.18 2.46 28.36
N ARG A 70 17.70 1.51 29.14
CA ARG A 70 18.14 1.74 30.53
C ARG A 70 19.31 2.73 30.60
N ARG A 71 20.29 2.61 29.70
CA ARG A 71 21.45 3.51 29.61
C ARG A 71 21.00 4.95 29.30
N VAL A 72 20.13 5.13 28.30
CA VAL A 72 19.61 6.43 27.90
C VAL A 72 18.74 7.03 28.99
N PHE A 73 17.86 6.24 29.62
CA PHE A 73 17.02 6.71 30.72
C PHE A 73 17.83 7.26 31.88
N LEU A 74 18.77 6.46 32.41
CA LEU A 74 19.59 6.86 33.54
C LEU A 74 20.57 7.98 33.18
N GLY A 75 21.04 8.03 31.93
CA GLY A 75 21.94 9.09 31.45
C GLY A 75 21.27 10.46 31.28
N ASN A 76 19.95 10.52 31.13
CA ASN A 76 19.18 11.76 31.02
C ASN A 76 18.63 12.27 32.38
N LEU A 77 18.93 11.56 33.48
CA LEU A 77 18.53 11.96 34.82
C LEU A 77 19.71 12.60 35.57
N PRO A 78 19.46 13.66 36.38
CA PRO A 78 20.44 14.11 37.35
C PRO A 78 20.83 12.97 38.31
N PRO A 79 22.10 12.83 38.73
CA PRO A 79 22.56 11.70 39.55
C PRO A 79 21.74 11.47 40.83
N ALA A 80 21.33 12.55 41.49
CA ALA A 80 20.48 12.48 42.68
C ALA A 80 19.09 11.90 42.38
N VAL A 81 18.49 12.25 41.24
CA VAL A 81 17.17 11.75 40.82
C VAL A 81 17.28 10.31 40.34
N ALA A 82 18.33 9.97 39.60
CA ALA A 82 18.60 8.60 39.15
C ALA A 82 18.71 7.63 40.33
N ALA A 83 19.36 8.02 41.43
CA ALA A 83 19.48 7.20 42.65
C ALA A 83 18.14 6.93 43.36
N MET A 84 17.14 7.82 43.16
CA MET A 84 15.80 7.69 43.75
C MET A 84 14.78 7.09 42.77
N THR A 85 15.20 6.75 41.56
CA THR A 85 14.33 6.26 40.49
C THR A 85 14.47 4.75 40.33
N VAL A 86 13.33 4.07 40.26
CA VAL A 86 13.22 2.63 40.01
C VAL A 86 12.50 2.42 38.69
N ILE A 87 13.14 1.68 37.77
CA ILE A 87 12.47 1.19 36.57
C ILE A 87 11.63 -0.02 36.99
N GLU A 88 10.31 0.11 36.94
CA GLU A 88 9.37 -0.96 37.27
C GLU A 88 9.25 -1.95 36.10
N GLU A 89 9.30 -1.43 34.88
CA GLU A 89 9.13 -2.22 33.65
C GLU A 89 9.86 -1.52 32.49
N LEU A 90 10.64 -2.28 31.72
CA LEU A 90 11.14 -1.87 30.42
C LEU A 90 11.12 -3.11 29.51
N LYS A 91 10.18 -3.15 28.57
CA LYS A 91 10.00 -4.30 27.68
C LYS A 91 9.58 -3.88 26.28
N LEU A 92 9.83 -4.78 25.34
CA LEU A 92 9.24 -4.76 24.01
C LEU A 92 8.06 -5.74 23.99
N SER A 93 6.90 -5.27 23.53
CA SER A 93 5.74 -6.13 23.28
C SER A 93 5.85 -6.83 21.92
N ALA A 94 5.04 -7.87 21.70
CA ALA A 94 4.92 -8.55 20.40
C ALA A 94 4.52 -7.59 19.26
N ASP A 95 3.76 -6.54 19.58
CA ASP A 95 3.30 -5.52 18.62
C ASP A 95 4.34 -4.39 18.40
N ASN A 96 5.62 -4.66 18.69
CA ASN A 96 6.73 -3.69 18.55
C ASN A 96 6.60 -2.43 19.43
N LEU A 97 5.73 -2.46 20.42
CA LEU A 97 5.55 -1.38 21.38
C LEU A 97 6.62 -1.47 22.47
N VAL A 98 7.46 -0.45 22.57
CA VAL A 98 8.37 -0.24 23.71
C VAL A 98 7.58 0.42 24.82
N THR A 99 7.59 -0.16 26.02
CA THR A 99 6.97 0.44 27.21
C THR A 99 8.00 0.59 28.32
N LEU A 100 8.12 1.80 28.87
CA LEU A 100 8.91 2.10 30.05
C LEU A 100 7.99 2.62 31.16
N LYS A 101 8.02 1.95 32.31
CA LYS A 101 7.38 2.43 33.55
C LYS A 101 8.46 2.67 34.60
N ALA A 102 8.46 3.86 35.16
CA ALA A 102 9.39 4.23 36.21
C ALA A 102 8.68 4.94 37.36
N ARG A 103 9.25 4.79 38.56
CA ARG A 103 8.80 5.40 39.79
C ARG A 103 9.95 6.19 40.40
N VAL A 104 9.71 7.43 40.80
CA VAL A 104 10.66 8.23 41.57
C VAL A 104 10.06 8.57 42.93
N ALA A 105 10.83 8.34 43.98
CA ALA A 105 10.46 8.73 45.34
C ALA A 105 10.93 10.16 45.62
N VAL A 106 10.01 11.10 45.78
CA VAL A 106 10.32 12.51 46.05
C VAL A 106 10.32 12.75 47.57
N PRO A 107 11.48 13.07 48.17
CA PRO A 107 11.55 13.33 49.61
C PRO A 107 10.79 14.61 49.97
N LEU A 108 10.08 14.56 51.09
CA LEU A 108 9.36 15.72 51.62
C LEU A 108 10.32 16.70 52.29
N THR A 109 10.15 17.99 52.04
CA THR A 109 10.92 19.05 52.68
C THR A 109 10.14 19.62 53.87
N LEU A 110 9.14 20.46 53.60
CA LEU A 110 8.35 21.18 54.60
C LEU A 110 7.15 20.36 55.10
N SER A 111 6.54 19.53 54.24
CA SER A 111 5.40 18.68 54.64
C SER A 111 5.80 17.50 55.52
N ARG A 112 7.11 17.31 55.77
CA ARG A 112 7.62 16.29 56.69
C ARG A 112 7.05 16.41 58.11
N MET A 113 6.64 17.62 58.51
CA MET A 113 6.00 17.88 59.80
C MET A 113 4.61 17.22 59.93
N ILE A 114 3.99 16.85 58.81
CA ILE A 114 2.61 16.33 58.75
C ILE A 114 2.61 14.88 58.28
N GLN A 115 3.51 14.52 57.37
CA GLN A 115 3.64 13.17 56.80
C GLN A 115 5.10 12.74 56.75
N SER A 116 5.36 11.46 57.04
CA SER A 116 6.73 10.91 57.06
C SER A 116 7.14 10.14 55.80
N LYS A 117 6.21 9.91 54.86
CA LYS A 117 6.44 9.11 53.65
C LYS A 117 6.71 9.99 52.43
N PRO A 118 7.74 9.69 51.61
CA PRO A 118 7.97 10.32 50.32
C PRO A 118 6.75 10.25 49.39
N ILE A 119 6.67 11.17 48.42
CA ILE A 119 5.66 11.12 47.36
C ILE A 119 6.20 10.26 46.22
N ASP A 120 5.51 9.16 45.94
CA ASP A 120 5.83 8.29 44.80
C ASP A 120 5.19 8.86 43.53
N VAL A 121 6.03 9.32 42.61
CA VAL A 121 5.60 9.77 41.28
C VAL A 121 5.88 8.66 40.27
N ARG A 122 4.86 8.24 39.53
CA ARG A 122 4.99 7.26 38.44
C ARG A 122 4.89 7.95 37.09
N VAL A 123 5.70 7.48 36.15
CA VAL A 123 5.68 7.89 34.75
C VAL A 123 5.57 6.66 33.86
N VAL A 124 4.92 6.85 32.71
CA VAL A 124 4.80 5.84 31.66
C VAL A 124 5.17 6.52 30.35
N ALA A 125 6.08 5.92 29.61
CA ALA A 125 6.43 6.32 28.26
C ALA A 125 6.27 5.13 27.33
N GLN A 126 5.77 5.38 26.12
CA GLN A 126 5.57 4.37 25.11
C GLN A 126 6.00 4.90 23.75
N ALA A 127 6.62 4.03 22.95
CA ALA A 127 6.94 4.32 21.56
C ALA A 127 6.84 3.04 20.74
N ILE A 128 6.27 3.13 19.54
CA ILE A 128 6.24 2.00 18.60
C ILE A 128 7.55 1.99 17.83
N ARG A 129 8.25 0.86 17.84
CA ARG A 129 9.43 0.68 16.98
C ARG A 129 8.95 0.65 15.54
N ALA A 130 9.56 1.47 14.67
CA ALA A 130 9.50 1.27 13.24
C ALA A 130 10.38 0.06 12.88
N LEU A 131 9.99 -1.13 13.32
CA LEU A 131 10.41 -2.34 12.61
C LEU A 131 9.89 -2.14 11.19
N GLU A 132 10.82 -2.16 10.23
CA GLU A 132 10.56 -2.01 8.81
C GLU A 132 9.24 -2.72 8.46
N GLN A 133 8.15 -1.96 8.36
CA GLN A 133 6.84 -2.52 8.05
C GLN A 133 7.03 -3.19 6.70
N LEU A 134 6.80 -4.51 6.65
CA LEU A 134 6.82 -5.22 5.38
C LEU A 134 5.89 -4.47 4.44
N LEU A 135 6.46 -3.98 3.35
CA LEU A 135 5.78 -3.18 2.37
C LEU A 135 5.65 -4.05 1.13
N GLU A 136 4.41 -4.26 0.70
CA GLU A 136 4.09 -4.99 -0.51
C GLU A 136 3.60 -3.98 -1.54
N VAL A 137 4.29 -3.92 -2.69
CA VAL A 137 3.93 -3.00 -3.77
C VAL A 137 3.67 -3.79 -5.03
N VAL A 138 2.49 -3.65 -5.62
CA VAL A 138 2.22 -4.23 -6.94
C VAL A 138 2.13 -3.15 -7.99
N LEU A 139 2.90 -3.31 -9.05
CA LEU A 139 2.88 -2.46 -10.23
C LEU A 139 1.93 -3.05 -11.26
N VAL A 140 0.76 -2.45 -11.42
CA VAL A 140 -0.23 -2.79 -12.45
C VAL A 140 0.05 -1.91 -13.67
N LEU A 141 0.66 -2.49 -14.69
CA LEU A 141 1.28 -1.77 -15.79
C LEU A 141 0.57 -2.06 -17.11
N ASP A 142 0.00 -1.03 -17.71
CA ASP A 142 -0.65 -1.11 -19.00
C ASP A 142 0.35 -1.44 -20.12
N ASN A 143 0.08 -2.51 -20.87
CA ASN A 143 0.85 -2.91 -22.03
C ASN A 143 -0.03 -3.06 -23.28
N THR A 144 -1.07 -2.25 -23.43
CA THR A 144 -1.98 -2.27 -24.60
C THR A 144 -1.33 -1.65 -25.84
N TYR A 145 -2.04 -1.68 -26.98
CA TYR A 145 -1.56 -1.03 -28.19
C TYR A 145 -1.46 0.50 -28.07
N SER A 146 -2.31 1.15 -27.26
CA SER A 146 -2.19 2.59 -27.01
C SER A 146 -0.82 2.97 -26.41
N MET A 147 -0.26 2.08 -25.58
CA MET A 147 1.06 2.24 -24.98
C MET A 147 2.23 2.06 -25.97
N SER A 148 2.01 1.69 -27.23
CA SER A 148 3.11 1.35 -28.15
C SER A 148 4.15 2.46 -28.36
N GLY A 149 5.37 2.05 -28.74
CA GLY A 149 6.46 2.98 -29.02
C GLY A 149 7.02 3.67 -27.77
N LYS A 150 7.06 5.01 -27.78
CA LYS A 150 7.71 5.82 -26.75
C LYS A 150 7.03 5.69 -25.38
N LYS A 151 5.70 5.56 -25.32
CA LYS A 151 4.96 5.48 -24.06
C LYS A 151 5.37 4.26 -23.23
N LEU A 152 5.35 3.06 -23.82
CA LEU A 152 5.80 1.82 -23.17
C LEU A 152 7.30 1.85 -22.88
N ALA A 153 8.12 2.45 -23.74
CA ALA A 153 9.55 2.59 -23.46
C ALA A 153 9.82 3.44 -22.22
N ASP A 154 9.10 4.56 -22.07
CA ASP A 154 9.23 5.44 -20.91
C ASP A 154 8.57 4.84 -19.66
N LEU A 155 7.45 4.13 -19.80
CA LEU A 155 6.84 3.31 -18.74
C LEU A 155 7.87 2.36 -18.12
N LYS A 156 8.54 1.58 -18.97
CA LYS A 156 9.58 0.64 -18.53
C LYS A 156 10.73 1.34 -17.82
N LYS A 157 11.17 2.51 -18.32
CA LYS A 157 12.23 3.30 -17.68
C LYS A 157 11.80 3.79 -16.31
N ALA A 158 10.59 4.34 -16.20
CA ALA A 158 10.04 4.80 -14.93
C ALA A 158 9.92 3.65 -13.93
N ALA A 159 9.31 2.53 -14.31
CA ALA A 159 9.20 1.33 -13.47
C ALA A 159 10.56 0.83 -13.00
N ASN A 160 11.56 0.73 -13.88
CA ASN A 160 12.93 0.36 -13.48
C ASN A 160 13.55 1.37 -12.50
N ARG A 161 13.30 2.67 -12.66
CA ARG A 161 13.78 3.68 -11.72
C ARG A 161 13.10 3.57 -10.36
N LEU A 162 11.82 3.26 -10.31
CA LEU A 162 11.12 2.99 -9.06
C LEU A 162 11.70 1.76 -8.36
N LEU A 163 11.96 0.69 -9.12
CA LEU A 163 12.64 -0.50 -8.62
C LEU A 163 14.04 -0.19 -8.08
N ASP A 164 14.81 0.74 -8.68
CA ASP A 164 16.09 1.19 -8.14
C ASP A 164 15.95 1.80 -6.74
N ILE A 165 14.94 2.65 -6.55
CA ILE A 165 14.70 3.33 -5.26
C ILE A 165 14.30 2.31 -4.21
N PHE A 166 13.39 1.40 -4.57
CA PHE A 166 12.92 0.32 -3.71
C PHE A 166 14.07 -0.61 -3.30
N GLU A 167 14.93 -1.00 -4.24
CA GLU A 167 16.11 -1.83 -3.98
C GLU A 167 17.11 -1.16 -3.04
N GLN A 168 17.33 0.15 -3.19
CA GLN A 168 18.26 0.91 -2.35
C GLN A 168 17.72 1.16 -0.93
N THR A 169 16.40 1.23 -0.77
CA THR A 169 15.78 1.73 0.48
C THR A 169 15.21 0.64 1.38
N GLY A 170 14.86 -0.55 0.85
CA GLY A 170 14.12 -1.55 1.61
C GLY A 170 14.36 -3.01 1.19
N LYS A 171 15.58 -3.38 0.78
CA LYS A 171 15.87 -4.67 0.13
C LYS A 171 15.36 -5.93 0.86
N SER A 172 15.27 -5.92 2.19
CA SER A 172 14.81 -7.06 3.01
C SER A 172 13.34 -7.01 3.41
N THR A 173 12.67 -5.87 3.25
CA THR A 173 11.32 -5.63 3.80
C THR A 173 10.34 -5.06 2.78
N LEU A 174 10.78 -4.92 1.53
CA LEU A 174 9.95 -4.51 0.40
C LEU A 174 9.87 -5.65 -0.63
N MET A 175 8.65 -6.16 -0.81
CA MET A 175 8.33 -7.11 -1.86
C MET A 175 7.57 -6.39 -2.97
N VAL A 176 7.92 -6.69 -4.21
CA VAL A 176 7.30 -6.07 -5.37
C VAL A 176 6.70 -7.14 -6.26
N GLY A 177 5.50 -6.89 -6.77
CA GLY A 177 4.83 -7.70 -7.79
C GLY A 177 4.62 -6.88 -9.06
N ILE A 178 4.53 -7.53 -10.21
CA ILE A 178 4.34 -6.86 -11.50
C ILE A 178 3.19 -7.54 -12.24
N VAL A 179 2.19 -6.76 -12.63
CA VAL A 179 1.04 -7.21 -13.42
C VAL A 179 0.99 -6.42 -14.72
N PRO A 180 1.60 -6.93 -15.81
CA PRO A 180 1.33 -6.43 -17.14
C PRO A 180 -0.11 -6.79 -17.53
N PHE A 181 -0.89 -5.81 -18.00
CA PHE A 181 -2.27 -6.06 -18.42
C PHE A 181 -2.62 -5.41 -19.76
N SER A 182 -3.51 -6.10 -20.49
CA SER A 182 -4.16 -5.60 -21.69
C SER A 182 -5.66 -5.91 -21.62
N ASN A 183 -6.19 -6.66 -22.57
CA ASN A 183 -7.51 -7.23 -22.44
C ASN A 183 -7.52 -8.36 -21.42
N TYR A 184 -6.42 -9.09 -21.23
CA TYR A 184 -6.28 -10.12 -20.20
C TYR A 184 -4.95 -9.96 -19.45
N VAL A 185 -4.84 -10.66 -18.33
CA VAL A 185 -3.58 -10.85 -17.60
C VAL A 185 -3.06 -12.26 -17.88
N ASN A 186 -1.74 -12.34 -18.08
CA ASN A 186 -1.03 -13.59 -18.28
C ASN A 186 -0.50 -14.08 -16.93
N VAL A 187 -1.06 -15.17 -16.41
CA VAL A 187 -0.64 -15.72 -15.11
C VAL A 187 0.60 -16.61 -15.22
N GLY A 188 1.04 -16.95 -16.42
CA GLY A 188 2.15 -17.87 -16.66
C GLY A 188 1.72 -19.32 -16.82
N LEU A 189 2.44 -20.06 -17.68
CA LEU A 189 2.09 -21.44 -18.05
C LEU A 189 2.28 -22.45 -16.91
N SER A 190 3.12 -22.12 -15.92
CA SER A 190 3.38 -22.96 -14.75
C SER A 190 2.11 -23.23 -13.94
N HIS A 191 1.15 -22.30 -13.94
CA HIS A 191 -0.06 -22.36 -13.12
C HIS A 191 -1.18 -23.22 -13.72
N ARG A 192 -0.95 -23.91 -14.85
CA ARG A 192 -2.00 -24.69 -15.57
C ARG A 192 -2.73 -25.69 -14.66
N LYS A 193 -2.03 -26.25 -13.68
CA LYS A 193 -2.51 -27.33 -12.81
C LYS A 193 -2.90 -26.84 -11.41
N ASP A 194 -2.84 -25.54 -11.17
CA ASP A 194 -3.12 -24.99 -9.85
C ASP A 194 -4.61 -25.11 -9.50
N SER A 195 -4.89 -25.32 -8.22
CA SER A 195 -6.24 -25.63 -7.72
C SER A 195 -7.24 -24.47 -7.87
N TRP A 196 -6.77 -23.25 -8.12
CA TRP A 196 -7.58 -22.06 -8.34
C TRP A 196 -7.89 -21.78 -9.82
N LEU A 197 -7.25 -22.51 -10.74
CA LEU A 197 -7.38 -22.32 -12.19
C LEU A 197 -7.99 -23.56 -12.86
N THR A 198 -8.88 -23.34 -13.82
CA THR A 198 -9.37 -24.38 -14.73
C THR A 198 -8.93 -24.03 -16.15
N VAL A 199 -8.03 -24.83 -16.72
CA VAL A 199 -7.57 -24.67 -18.10
C VAL A 199 -8.04 -25.89 -18.91
N PRO A 200 -8.82 -25.69 -19.99
CA PRO A 200 -9.15 -26.80 -20.90
C PRO A 200 -7.88 -27.42 -21.51
N ASP A 201 -7.91 -28.71 -21.84
CA ASP A 201 -6.77 -29.35 -22.48
C ASP A 201 -6.46 -28.77 -23.85
N ASP A 202 -5.17 -28.67 -24.17
CA ASP A 202 -4.72 -28.26 -25.49
C ASP A 202 -5.17 -29.33 -26.49
N PHE A 203 -5.78 -28.90 -27.60
CA PHE A 203 -6.25 -29.83 -28.61
C PHE A 203 -6.01 -29.27 -30.01
N SER A 204 -5.95 -30.17 -30.98
CA SER A 204 -5.94 -29.81 -32.39
C SER A 204 -7.13 -30.46 -33.08
N ARG A 205 -7.80 -29.73 -33.97
CA ARG A 205 -8.85 -30.28 -34.81
C ARG A 205 -8.77 -29.73 -36.22
N THR A 206 -9.16 -30.55 -37.17
CA THR A 206 -9.34 -30.11 -38.55
C THR A 206 -10.65 -29.34 -38.65
N GLU A 207 -10.57 -28.10 -39.10
CA GLU A 207 -11.73 -27.25 -39.33
C GLU A 207 -11.81 -26.90 -40.80
N ASN A 208 -13.02 -26.89 -41.34
CA ASN A 208 -13.26 -26.33 -42.67
C ASN A 208 -13.29 -24.81 -42.55
N ILE A 209 -12.19 -24.17 -42.93
CA ILE A 209 -12.02 -22.72 -42.84
C ILE A 209 -12.32 -22.11 -44.19
N CYS A 210 -13.33 -21.24 -44.21
CA CYS A 210 -13.65 -20.44 -45.37
C CYS A 210 -13.08 -19.04 -45.24
N ARG A 211 -12.27 -18.63 -46.22
CA ARG A 211 -11.78 -17.25 -46.35
C ARG A 211 -12.49 -16.58 -47.50
N ASN A 212 -12.87 -15.33 -47.28
CA ASN A 212 -13.38 -14.45 -48.32
C ASN A 212 -12.18 -13.70 -48.92
N THR A 213 -11.85 -14.00 -50.16
CA THR A 213 -10.84 -13.27 -50.92
C THR A 213 -11.53 -12.17 -51.70
N VAL A 214 -11.13 -10.92 -51.49
CA VAL A 214 -11.65 -9.78 -52.26
C VAL A 214 -11.20 -9.94 -53.71
N THR A 215 -12.14 -10.11 -54.63
CA THR A 215 -11.88 -10.21 -56.07
C THR A 215 -12.07 -8.88 -56.77
N SER A 216 -12.95 -8.01 -56.28
CA SER A 216 -13.07 -6.64 -56.73
C SER A 216 -13.49 -5.71 -55.60
N LYS A 217 -13.18 -4.42 -55.74
CA LYS A 217 -13.43 -3.37 -54.75
C LYS A 217 -13.84 -2.08 -55.45
N SER A 218 -14.75 -1.30 -54.87
CA SER A 218 -15.16 0.01 -55.41
C SER A 218 -15.24 1.08 -54.32
N GLY A 219 -15.05 2.35 -54.69
CA GLY A 219 -15.15 3.48 -53.75
C GLY A 219 -14.05 3.49 -52.68
N CYS A 220 -12.87 2.99 -53.00
CA CYS A 220 -11.78 2.85 -52.04
C CYS A 220 -11.13 4.19 -51.71
N ARG A 221 -10.94 4.41 -50.41
CA ARG A 221 -10.22 5.55 -49.84
C ARG A 221 -9.26 5.06 -48.77
N LYS A 222 -8.12 5.73 -48.64
CA LYS A 222 -7.18 5.49 -47.53
C LYS A 222 -7.70 6.20 -46.29
N VAL A 223 -7.88 5.46 -45.21
CA VAL A 223 -8.20 6.02 -43.90
C VAL A 223 -7.07 5.68 -42.92
N PRO A 224 -6.82 6.50 -41.90
CA PRO A 224 -5.86 6.16 -40.85
C PRO A 224 -6.16 4.80 -40.22
N SER A 225 -5.10 4.02 -39.99
CA SER A 225 -5.17 2.74 -39.31
C SER A 225 -5.24 2.99 -37.81
N VAL A 226 -6.37 2.69 -37.17
CA VAL A 226 -6.54 2.88 -35.73
C VAL A 226 -6.57 1.52 -35.02
N ARG A 227 -5.76 1.35 -33.96
CA ARG A 227 -5.84 0.24 -33.01
C ARG A 227 -5.87 0.79 -31.60
N ASP A 228 -6.77 0.27 -30.76
CA ASP A 228 -6.95 0.73 -29.39
C ASP A 228 -7.04 2.27 -29.26
N GLY A 229 -7.79 2.90 -30.18
CA GLY A 229 -7.96 4.35 -30.22
C GLY A 229 -6.78 5.17 -30.73
N ILE A 230 -5.64 4.56 -31.09
CA ILE A 230 -4.44 5.27 -31.60
C ILE A 230 -4.21 5.00 -33.09
N ASP A 231 -3.87 6.07 -33.84
CA ASP A 231 -3.37 5.98 -35.21
C ASP A 231 -2.00 5.30 -35.23
N THR A 232 -1.90 4.14 -35.86
CA THR A 232 -0.68 3.35 -35.95
C THR A 232 0.32 3.90 -36.99
N GLY A 233 0.11 5.11 -37.51
CA GLY A 233 0.95 5.76 -38.52
C GLY A 233 0.82 5.14 -39.92
N GLY A 234 -0.15 4.25 -40.09
CA GLY A 234 -0.44 3.53 -41.33
C GLY A 234 -1.77 3.98 -41.91
N THR A 235 -2.00 3.67 -43.18
CA THR A 235 -3.32 3.82 -43.78
C THR A 235 -3.88 2.45 -44.11
N VAL A 236 -5.13 2.20 -43.71
CA VAL A 236 -5.91 1.07 -44.20
C VAL A 236 -6.80 1.54 -45.33
N GLU A 237 -6.91 0.72 -46.38
CA GLU A 237 -7.80 1.01 -47.49
C GLU A 237 -9.23 0.57 -47.12
N LYS A 238 -10.15 1.52 -47.08
CA LYS A 238 -11.57 1.29 -46.83
C LYS A 238 -12.35 1.56 -48.12
N CYS A 239 -13.11 0.58 -48.55
CA CYS A 239 -13.90 0.63 -49.78
C CYS A 239 -15.40 0.65 -49.45
N ASP A 240 -16.20 1.25 -50.33
CA ASP A 240 -17.65 1.32 -50.18
C ASP A 240 -18.31 -0.02 -50.49
N SER A 241 -17.71 -0.80 -51.39
CA SER A 241 -18.14 -2.18 -51.66
C SER A 241 -16.97 -3.11 -51.90
N TYR A 242 -17.18 -4.38 -51.53
CA TYR A 242 -16.26 -5.49 -51.75
C TYR A 242 -17.03 -6.62 -52.41
N THR A 243 -16.51 -7.12 -53.53
CA THR A 243 -16.93 -8.43 -54.07
C THR A 243 -15.92 -9.45 -53.59
N THR A 244 -16.40 -10.52 -52.97
CA THR A 244 -15.54 -11.56 -52.41
C THR A 244 -15.89 -12.93 -52.98
N THR A 245 -14.88 -13.72 -53.30
CA THR A 245 -15.03 -15.16 -53.54
C THR A 245 -14.71 -15.90 -52.25
N ARG A 246 -15.60 -16.82 -51.86
CA ARG A 246 -15.42 -17.67 -50.69
C ARG A 246 -14.68 -18.95 -51.08
N THR A 247 -13.48 -19.13 -50.57
CA THR A 247 -12.71 -20.38 -50.73
C THR A 247 -12.63 -21.07 -49.39
N CYS A 248 -13.04 -22.33 -49.35
CA CYS A 248 -13.01 -23.16 -48.14
C CYS A 248 -11.96 -24.26 -48.30
N GLY A 249 -11.25 -24.56 -47.22
CA GLY A 249 -10.29 -25.66 -47.16
C GLY A 249 -10.20 -26.19 -45.74
N ASP A 250 -9.87 -27.48 -45.63
CA ASP A 250 -9.66 -28.12 -44.35
C ASP A 250 -8.27 -27.75 -43.83
N GLU A 251 -8.24 -27.17 -42.64
CA GLU A 251 -7.01 -26.76 -41.97
C GLU A 251 -6.96 -27.29 -40.55
N GLN A 252 -5.80 -27.80 -40.16
CA GLN A 252 -5.57 -28.19 -38.77
C GLN A 252 -5.34 -26.94 -37.92
N ARG A 253 -6.26 -26.66 -37.00
CA ARG A 253 -6.13 -25.60 -35.99
C ARG A 253 -5.68 -26.20 -34.68
N SER A 254 -4.64 -25.62 -34.09
CA SER A 254 -4.19 -25.93 -32.72
C SER A 254 -4.74 -24.89 -31.74
N TYR A 255 -5.38 -25.36 -30.68
CA TYR A 255 -5.90 -24.56 -29.58
C TYR A 255 -5.02 -24.82 -28.36
N ARG A 256 -4.26 -23.80 -27.96
CA ARG A 256 -3.31 -23.89 -26.85
C ARG A 256 -3.52 -22.79 -25.85
N TRP A 257 -3.25 -23.09 -24.58
CA TRP A 257 -3.25 -22.06 -23.56
C TRP A 257 -1.93 -21.30 -23.55
N SER A 258 -2.00 -19.96 -23.63
CA SER A 258 -0.83 -19.07 -23.61
C SER A 258 -0.67 -18.32 -22.28
N GLY A 259 -1.41 -18.71 -21.24
CA GLY A 259 -1.36 -18.10 -19.91
C GLY A 259 -2.47 -17.09 -19.61
N CYS A 260 -3.29 -16.73 -20.59
CA CYS A 260 -4.40 -15.77 -20.40
C CYS A 260 -5.49 -16.37 -19.52
N VAL A 261 -6.00 -15.53 -18.63
CA VAL A 261 -7.12 -15.88 -17.76
C VAL A 261 -8.26 -14.88 -17.96
N GLY A 262 -9.46 -15.41 -18.14
CA GLY A 262 -10.69 -14.62 -18.27
C GLY A 262 -11.28 -14.22 -16.93
N SER A 263 -12.13 -13.19 -16.92
CA SER A 263 -12.83 -12.76 -15.71
C SER A 263 -13.87 -13.78 -15.26
N ARG A 264 -14.07 -13.90 -13.94
CA ARG A 264 -15.20 -14.65 -13.39
C ARG A 264 -16.49 -13.88 -13.67
N SER A 265 -17.65 -14.54 -13.60
CA SER A 265 -18.94 -13.83 -13.76
C SER A 265 -19.17 -12.87 -12.60
N TYR A 266 -19.75 -11.70 -12.87
CA TYR A 266 -20.19 -10.76 -11.84
C TYR A 266 -21.01 -11.45 -10.73
N PRO A 267 -20.78 -11.16 -9.44
CA PRO A 267 -19.88 -10.12 -8.90
C PRO A 267 -18.43 -10.58 -8.62
N LEU A 268 -18.01 -11.76 -9.08
CA LEU A 268 -16.69 -12.32 -8.73
C LEU A 268 -15.50 -11.67 -9.47
N ASP A 269 -15.77 -10.89 -10.50
CA ASP A 269 -14.77 -10.11 -11.24
C ASP A 269 -14.36 -8.80 -10.55
N VAL A 270 -15.05 -8.43 -9.47
CA VAL A 270 -14.74 -7.24 -8.67
C VAL A 270 -14.39 -7.57 -7.22
N HIS A 271 -14.28 -8.86 -6.85
CA HIS A 271 -13.96 -9.30 -5.49
C HIS A 271 -12.77 -10.25 -5.48
N ASP A 272 -11.85 -10.04 -4.54
CA ASP A 272 -10.76 -10.97 -4.26
C ASP A 272 -11.12 -11.91 -3.10
N ILE A 273 -12.08 -12.79 -3.38
CA ILE A 273 -12.44 -13.87 -2.49
C ILE A 273 -11.81 -15.18 -2.95
N LYS A 274 -11.41 -16.01 -1.99
CA LYS A 274 -10.93 -17.38 -2.22
C LYS A 274 -11.82 -18.04 -3.27
N PRO A 275 -11.26 -18.50 -4.40
CA PRO A 275 -12.07 -18.91 -5.54
C PRO A 275 -12.74 -20.25 -5.27
N GLU A 276 -13.95 -20.23 -4.68
CA GLU A 276 -14.87 -21.36 -4.73
C GLU A 276 -15.20 -21.71 -6.18
N ARG A 277 -15.33 -20.67 -7.01
CA ARG A 277 -15.36 -20.76 -8.47
C ARG A 277 -13.99 -20.38 -9.02
N ARG A 278 -13.31 -21.38 -9.59
CA ARG A 278 -11.99 -21.25 -10.22
C ARG A 278 -12.00 -20.23 -11.36
N TYR A 279 -10.87 -19.57 -11.56
CA TYR A 279 -10.60 -18.80 -12.76
C TYR A 279 -10.56 -19.72 -13.99
N THR A 280 -10.82 -19.17 -15.18
CA THR A 280 -10.84 -19.94 -16.44
C THR A 280 -9.71 -19.50 -17.36
N GLY A 281 -8.83 -20.43 -17.71
CA GLY A 281 -7.78 -20.24 -18.72
C GLY A 281 -8.38 -20.25 -20.13
N LEU A 282 -7.96 -19.29 -20.97
CA LEU A 282 -8.52 -19.10 -22.30
C LEU A 282 -7.59 -19.66 -23.38
N LEU A 283 -8.07 -20.66 -24.13
CA LEU A 283 -7.31 -21.24 -25.24
C LEU A 283 -7.28 -20.30 -26.45
N ASN A 284 -6.15 -20.29 -27.15
CA ASN A 284 -5.93 -19.57 -28.41
C ASN A 284 -6.19 -18.06 -28.33
N ILE A 285 -5.92 -17.47 -27.16
CA ILE A 285 -5.90 -16.03 -26.94
C ILE A 285 -4.45 -15.57 -26.85
N SER A 286 -4.12 -14.48 -27.55
CA SER A 286 -2.80 -13.85 -27.46
C SER A 286 -2.69 -13.08 -26.14
N CYS A 287 -1.65 -13.38 -25.37
CA CYS A 287 -1.42 -12.83 -24.04
C CYS A 287 -0.17 -11.95 -24.04
N GLY A 288 -0.20 -10.89 -23.22
CA GLY A 288 0.96 -10.08 -22.93
C GLY A 288 2.04 -10.84 -22.14
N ALA A 289 3.03 -10.09 -21.65
CA ALA A 289 4.05 -10.63 -20.77
C ALA A 289 3.43 -11.25 -19.50
N PRO A 290 4.00 -12.35 -18.98
CA PRO A 290 3.51 -12.97 -17.75
C PRO A 290 3.71 -12.01 -16.57
N MET A 291 2.75 -12.03 -15.65
CA MET A 291 2.88 -11.36 -14.36
C MET A 291 3.94 -12.05 -13.49
N LEU A 292 4.44 -11.32 -12.51
CA LEU A 292 5.41 -11.78 -11.55
C LEU A 292 4.83 -11.57 -10.14
N PRO A 293 4.58 -12.66 -9.38
CA PRO A 293 4.17 -12.57 -7.98
C PRO A 293 5.17 -11.79 -7.11
N LEU A 294 4.74 -11.45 -5.90
CA LEU A 294 5.55 -10.70 -4.94
C LEU A 294 6.92 -11.35 -4.72
N THR A 295 7.99 -10.57 -4.94
CA THR A 295 9.36 -11.01 -4.73
C THR A 295 10.27 -9.85 -4.36
N ASN A 296 11.39 -10.15 -3.70
CA ASN A 296 12.50 -9.21 -3.49
C ASN A 296 13.67 -9.46 -4.47
N ASP A 297 13.48 -10.32 -5.48
CA ASP A 297 14.44 -10.53 -6.57
C ASP A 297 14.31 -9.42 -7.62
N TYR A 298 15.02 -8.32 -7.40
CA TYR A 298 15.05 -7.17 -8.31
C TYR A 298 15.57 -7.51 -9.71
N LYS A 299 16.34 -8.59 -9.88
CA LYS A 299 16.74 -9.04 -11.22
C LYS A 299 15.55 -9.62 -11.99
N LYS A 300 14.71 -10.43 -11.33
CA LYS A 300 13.46 -10.93 -11.92
C LYS A 300 12.47 -9.80 -12.21
N LEU A 301 12.34 -8.84 -11.29
CA LEU A 301 11.46 -7.68 -11.46
C LEU A 301 11.82 -6.88 -12.71
N ARG A 302 13.10 -6.54 -12.89
CA ARG A 302 13.57 -5.81 -14.08
C ARG A 302 13.39 -6.62 -15.37
N ALA A 303 13.58 -7.94 -15.31
CA ALA A 303 13.33 -8.82 -16.45
C ALA A 303 11.84 -8.83 -16.83
N ALA A 304 10.93 -8.90 -15.86
CA ALA A 304 9.50 -8.83 -16.10
C ALA A 304 9.09 -7.50 -16.76
N VAL A 305 9.54 -6.35 -16.25
CA VAL A 305 9.31 -5.03 -16.88
C VAL A 305 9.86 -4.99 -18.31
N SER A 306 11.08 -5.50 -18.50
CA SER A 306 11.73 -5.48 -19.81
C SER A 306 10.99 -6.33 -20.86
N SER A 307 10.36 -7.42 -20.43
CA SER A 307 9.64 -8.35 -21.30
C SER A 307 8.30 -7.83 -21.84
N MET A 308 7.76 -6.73 -21.29
CA MET A 308 6.47 -6.19 -21.70
C MET A 308 6.47 -5.74 -23.16
N VAL A 309 5.45 -6.10 -23.93
CA VAL A 309 5.25 -5.64 -25.30
C VAL A 309 3.80 -5.20 -25.46
N ALA A 310 3.57 -4.16 -26.25
CA ALA A 310 2.24 -3.66 -26.58
C ALA A 310 1.39 -4.78 -27.20
N ASN A 311 0.21 -5.02 -26.63
CA ASN A 311 -0.63 -6.17 -26.95
C ASN A 311 -2.11 -5.86 -26.75
N ASN A 312 -2.95 -6.18 -27.75
CA ASN A 312 -4.41 -6.06 -27.69
C ASN A 312 -4.92 -4.67 -27.23
N ASP A 313 -6.21 -4.60 -26.90
CA ASP A 313 -6.90 -3.40 -26.43
C ASP A 313 -7.06 -3.42 -24.89
N THR A 314 -7.60 -2.33 -24.32
CA THR A 314 -7.54 -2.00 -22.90
C THR A 314 -8.76 -2.48 -22.09
N TYR A 315 -8.52 -3.33 -21.07
CA TYR A 315 -9.49 -3.66 -20.02
C TYR A 315 -8.84 -3.56 -18.62
N ILE A 316 -8.90 -2.37 -18.03
CA ILE A 316 -8.24 -2.01 -16.76
C ILE A 316 -8.71 -2.86 -15.57
N PRO A 317 -10.02 -3.19 -15.41
CA PRO A 317 -10.48 -3.95 -14.24
C PRO A 317 -9.74 -5.28 -14.04
N ALA A 318 -9.35 -5.97 -15.12
CA ALA A 318 -8.57 -7.20 -15.00
C ALA A 318 -7.19 -6.95 -14.39
N GLY A 319 -6.49 -5.90 -14.82
CA GLY A 319 -5.20 -5.52 -14.26
C GLY A 319 -5.28 -5.22 -12.76
N ILE A 320 -6.30 -4.46 -12.35
CA ILE A 320 -6.51 -4.10 -10.93
C ILE A 320 -6.88 -5.32 -10.10
N LEU A 321 -7.78 -6.17 -10.58
CA LEU A 321 -8.15 -7.39 -9.89
C LEU A 321 -6.92 -8.29 -9.68
N TRP A 322 -6.12 -8.54 -10.71
CA TRP A 322 -4.90 -9.35 -10.56
C TRP A 322 -3.84 -8.68 -9.70
N GLY A 323 -3.74 -7.34 -9.75
CA GLY A 323 -2.92 -6.58 -8.82
C GLY A 323 -3.31 -6.81 -7.36
N TRP A 324 -4.62 -6.88 -7.09
CA TRP A 324 -5.16 -7.17 -5.77
C TRP A 324 -4.93 -8.64 -5.37
N ASN A 325 -5.13 -9.60 -6.29
CA ASN A 325 -4.83 -11.02 -6.04
C ASN A 325 -3.35 -11.26 -5.69
N LEU A 326 -2.41 -10.43 -6.18
CA LEU A 326 -1.00 -10.53 -5.77
C LEU A 326 -0.75 -9.97 -4.36
N LEU A 327 -1.62 -9.08 -3.88
CA LEU A 327 -1.53 -8.47 -2.54
C LEU A 327 -2.38 -9.22 -1.51
N SER A 328 -3.41 -9.98 -1.89
CA SER A 328 -4.19 -10.70 -0.89
C SER A 328 -3.50 -12.00 -0.46
N SER A 329 -3.81 -12.42 0.76
CA SER A 329 -3.38 -13.72 1.32
C SER A 329 -4.26 -14.88 0.85
N ALA A 330 -5.24 -14.63 -0.02
CA ALA A 330 -6.11 -15.65 -0.59
C ALA A 330 -5.52 -16.17 -1.90
N LEU A 331 -5.66 -17.49 -2.16
CA LEU A 331 -5.37 -18.07 -3.48
C LEU A 331 -6.02 -17.18 -4.56
N PRO A 332 -5.28 -16.79 -5.62
CA PRO A 332 -4.31 -17.62 -6.35
C PRO A 332 -2.86 -17.60 -5.86
N PHE A 333 -2.50 -16.67 -4.97
CA PHE A 333 -1.13 -16.49 -4.47
C PHE A 333 -1.12 -16.54 -2.94
N ASP A 334 -0.09 -17.14 -2.35
CA ASP A 334 0.08 -17.24 -0.90
C ASP A 334 1.34 -16.53 -0.40
N GLU A 335 2.07 -15.88 -1.31
CA GLU A 335 3.28 -15.11 -1.02
C GLU A 335 2.99 -14.02 0.02
N SER A 336 1.83 -13.34 -0.08
CA SER A 336 1.40 -12.35 0.92
C SER A 336 0.97 -12.99 2.25
N ALA A 337 0.38 -14.20 2.21
CA ALA A 337 -0.02 -14.95 3.41
C ALA A 337 1.16 -15.40 4.28
N SER A 338 2.36 -15.47 3.70
CA SER A 338 3.60 -15.82 4.40
C SER A 338 4.19 -14.65 5.22
N LEU A 339 3.60 -13.45 5.13
CA LEU A 339 4.12 -12.25 5.77
C LEU A 339 3.47 -11.95 7.13
N PRO A 340 4.24 -11.49 8.13
CA PRO A 340 3.74 -11.01 9.41
C PRO A 340 2.56 -10.02 9.28
N THR A 341 1.53 -10.20 10.10
CA THR A 341 0.39 -9.29 10.24
C THR A 341 0.86 -7.87 10.56
N GLY A 342 0.44 -6.88 9.75
CA GLY A 342 0.78 -5.46 9.92
C GLY A 342 1.62 -4.83 8.79
N GLY A 343 1.85 -5.55 7.69
CA GLY A 343 2.43 -4.99 6.47
C GLY A 343 1.52 -3.97 5.78
N LYS A 344 2.11 -3.02 5.04
CA LYS A 344 1.36 -2.06 4.21
C LYS A 344 1.29 -2.58 2.78
N GLN A 345 0.12 -2.48 2.17
CA GLN A 345 -0.11 -2.90 0.80
C GLN A 345 -0.37 -1.68 -0.07
N ALA A 346 0.36 -1.57 -1.17
CA ALA A 346 0.17 -0.53 -2.15
C ALA A 346 0.05 -1.11 -3.56
N MET A 347 -0.92 -0.61 -4.31
CA MET A 347 -1.06 -0.91 -5.73
C MET A 347 -0.83 0.36 -6.54
N ILE A 348 0.01 0.30 -7.55
CA ILE A 348 0.27 1.40 -8.47
C ILE A 348 -0.29 1.02 -9.83
N VAL A 349 -1.42 1.61 -10.20
CA VAL A 349 -2.08 1.40 -11.49
C VAL A 349 -1.62 2.47 -12.46
N MET A 350 -1.02 2.07 -13.58
CA MET A 350 -0.62 3.00 -14.63
C MET A 350 -1.20 2.62 -15.98
N THR A 351 -1.80 3.61 -16.65
CA THR A 351 -2.41 3.46 -17.98
C THR A 351 -2.36 4.78 -18.76
N ASP A 352 -2.33 4.68 -20.09
CA ASP A 352 -2.44 5.80 -21.02
C ASP A 352 -3.78 5.83 -21.76
N GLY A 353 -4.77 5.07 -21.29
CA GLY A 353 -6.01 4.84 -22.01
C GLY A 353 -7.24 4.80 -21.13
N ALA A 354 -8.39 5.00 -21.78
CA ALA A 354 -9.68 4.62 -21.22
C ALA A 354 -9.92 3.12 -21.44
N ASN A 355 -10.89 2.54 -20.73
CA ASN A 355 -11.36 1.20 -21.07
C ASN A 355 -11.95 1.17 -22.49
N THR A 356 -11.34 0.39 -23.38
CA THR A 356 -11.80 0.20 -24.78
C THR A 356 -12.54 -1.12 -24.97
N LEU A 357 -12.43 -2.04 -24.00
CA LEU A 357 -13.14 -3.30 -23.94
C LEU A 357 -14.01 -3.43 -22.69
N SER A 358 -14.93 -4.39 -22.72
CA SER A 358 -15.71 -4.84 -21.57
C SER A 358 -15.89 -6.35 -21.58
N PRO A 359 -16.34 -6.97 -20.48
CA PRO A 359 -16.81 -8.35 -20.50
C PRO A 359 -17.93 -8.54 -21.53
N GLY A 360 -18.01 -9.75 -22.08
CA GLY A 360 -19.15 -10.21 -22.85
C GLY A 360 -20.41 -10.33 -21.99
N THR A 361 -21.47 -10.91 -22.55
CA THR A 361 -22.74 -11.11 -21.84
C THR A 361 -23.03 -12.59 -21.63
N GLY A 362 -23.82 -12.92 -20.60
CA GLY A 362 -24.22 -14.30 -20.30
C GLY A 362 -23.02 -15.24 -20.15
N THR A 363 -23.00 -16.34 -20.90
CA THR A 363 -21.90 -17.31 -20.88
C THR A 363 -20.59 -16.77 -21.46
N ASN A 364 -20.63 -15.68 -22.24
CA ASN A 364 -19.45 -15.04 -22.81
C ASN A 364 -18.79 -14.02 -21.87
N TYR A 365 -19.29 -13.85 -20.64
CA TYR A 365 -18.72 -12.90 -19.67
C TYR A 365 -17.24 -13.13 -19.40
N VAL A 366 -16.79 -14.39 -19.49
CA VAL A 366 -15.39 -14.78 -19.29
C VAL A 366 -14.43 -14.15 -20.31
N TYR A 367 -14.95 -13.72 -21.47
CA TYR A 367 -14.20 -13.06 -22.52
C TYR A 367 -14.39 -11.54 -22.46
N HIS A 368 -13.32 -10.80 -22.69
CA HIS A 368 -13.33 -9.34 -22.80
C HIS A 368 -13.42 -8.93 -24.27
N ASN A 369 -14.53 -9.30 -24.90
CA ASN A 369 -14.83 -9.02 -26.31
C ASN A 369 -16.05 -8.09 -26.48
N GLY A 370 -16.55 -7.53 -25.38
CA GLY A 370 -17.54 -6.47 -25.39
C GLY A 370 -16.89 -5.11 -25.65
N ASN A 371 -17.72 -4.12 -25.98
CA ASN A 371 -17.32 -2.76 -26.35
C ASN A 371 -18.06 -1.70 -25.51
N LYS A 372 -18.43 -2.03 -24.27
CA LYS A 372 -19.18 -1.14 -23.38
C LYS A 372 -18.25 -0.48 -22.36
N ALA A 373 -17.60 0.61 -22.76
CA ALA A 373 -16.68 1.36 -21.90
C ALA A 373 -17.30 1.73 -20.54
N ASP A 374 -18.55 2.21 -20.52
CA ASP A 374 -19.26 2.54 -19.27
C ASP A 374 -19.43 1.35 -18.32
N GLN A 375 -19.55 0.13 -18.85
CA GLN A 375 -19.60 -1.07 -18.02
C GLN A 375 -18.22 -1.34 -17.40
N ALA A 376 -17.17 -1.28 -18.19
CA ALA A 376 -15.80 -1.48 -17.71
C ALA A 376 -15.41 -0.42 -16.68
N ASP A 377 -15.81 0.83 -16.86
CA ASP A 377 -15.55 1.92 -15.91
C ASP A 377 -16.29 1.72 -14.58
N ARG A 378 -17.53 1.21 -14.61
CA ARG A 378 -18.23 0.83 -13.36
C ARG A 378 -17.52 -0.30 -12.64
N LEU A 379 -17.14 -1.35 -13.36
CA LEU A 379 -16.40 -2.48 -12.79
C LEU A 379 -15.04 -2.04 -12.23
N MET A 380 -14.34 -1.11 -12.91
CA MET A 380 -13.12 -0.48 -12.43
C MET A 380 -13.36 0.22 -11.08
N GLY A 381 -14.39 1.08 -11.01
CA GLY A 381 -14.74 1.76 -9.77
C GLY A 381 -15.15 0.82 -8.63
N GLU A 382 -15.79 -0.31 -8.94
CA GLU A 382 -16.15 -1.35 -7.97
C GLU A 382 -14.91 -2.09 -7.45
N VAL A 383 -14.05 -2.63 -8.32
CA VAL A 383 -12.86 -3.37 -7.89
C VAL A 383 -11.88 -2.49 -7.11
N CYS A 384 -11.72 -1.21 -7.49
CA CYS A 384 -10.87 -0.27 -6.74
C CYS A 384 -11.43 0.00 -5.34
N ARG A 385 -12.74 0.15 -5.18
CA ARG A 385 -13.35 0.34 -3.86
C ARG A 385 -13.17 -0.89 -3.00
N ASN A 386 -13.44 -2.06 -3.54
CA ASN A 386 -13.30 -3.31 -2.80
C ASN A 386 -11.84 -3.56 -2.35
N ALA A 387 -10.85 -3.31 -3.22
CA ALA A 387 -9.44 -3.40 -2.83
C ALA A 387 -9.08 -2.41 -1.71
N LYS A 388 -9.62 -1.18 -1.76
CA LYS A 388 -9.41 -0.17 -0.71
C LYS A 388 -10.07 -0.55 0.62
N ASP A 389 -11.26 -1.15 0.56
CA ASP A 389 -11.97 -1.64 1.74
C ASP A 389 -11.19 -2.78 2.44
N ASP A 390 -10.43 -3.56 1.67
CA ASP A 390 -9.48 -4.56 2.18
C ASP A 390 -8.11 -4.00 2.62
N GLY A 391 -7.97 -2.67 2.64
CA GLY A 391 -6.78 -1.99 3.16
C GLY A 391 -5.67 -1.73 2.14
N VAL A 392 -5.89 -2.02 0.86
CA VAL A 392 -4.92 -1.70 -0.20
C VAL A 392 -4.89 -0.21 -0.47
N THR A 393 -3.70 0.38 -0.41
CA THR A 393 -3.50 1.78 -0.82
C THR A 393 -3.33 1.84 -2.33
N VAL A 394 -4.26 2.47 -3.05
CA VAL A 394 -4.24 2.56 -4.50
C VAL A 394 -3.68 3.91 -4.95
N TYR A 395 -2.62 3.85 -5.75
CA TYR A 395 -2.01 4.93 -6.49
C TYR A 395 -2.37 4.79 -7.96
N THR A 396 -2.67 5.90 -8.63
CA THR A 396 -3.00 5.88 -10.06
C THR A 396 -2.14 6.85 -10.83
N VAL A 397 -1.67 6.45 -12.00
CA VAL A 397 -0.91 7.31 -12.91
C VAL A 397 -1.51 7.27 -14.31
N ALA A 398 -2.06 8.40 -14.74
CA ALA A 398 -2.57 8.63 -16.07
C ALA A 398 -1.49 9.26 -16.97
N VAL A 399 -1.33 8.78 -18.21
CA VAL A 399 -0.29 9.26 -19.14
C VAL A 399 -0.89 9.72 -20.47
N GLY A 400 -0.91 11.02 -20.73
CA GLY A 400 -1.33 11.56 -22.02
C GLY A 400 -2.75 11.15 -22.45
N VAL A 401 -3.67 11.09 -21.49
CA VAL A 401 -5.08 10.70 -21.67
C VAL A 401 -6.01 11.91 -21.73
N ALA A 402 -7.20 11.73 -22.31
CA ALA A 402 -8.27 12.71 -22.26
C ALA A 402 -8.71 13.01 -20.80
N PRO A 403 -9.14 14.24 -20.47
CA PRO A 403 -9.51 14.63 -19.11
C PRO A 403 -10.57 13.74 -18.45
N GLU A 404 -11.55 13.24 -19.22
CA GLU A 404 -12.57 12.32 -18.70
C GLU A 404 -11.99 10.99 -18.20
N ALA A 405 -10.96 10.47 -18.86
CA ALA A 405 -10.28 9.24 -18.50
C ALA A 405 -9.37 9.47 -17.29
N VAL A 406 -8.74 10.66 -17.17
CA VAL A 406 -8.02 11.07 -15.95
C VAL A 406 -8.96 11.01 -14.75
N ALA A 407 -10.15 11.63 -14.85
CA ALA A 407 -11.08 11.70 -13.73
C ALA A 407 -11.57 10.32 -13.29
N LYS A 408 -11.89 9.44 -14.24
CA LYS A 408 -12.29 8.05 -13.96
C LYS A 408 -11.17 7.27 -13.29
N LEU A 409 -9.94 7.36 -13.80
CA LEU A 409 -8.81 6.69 -13.18
C LEU A 409 -8.49 7.28 -11.80
N ALA A 410 -8.52 8.60 -11.63
CA ALA A 410 -8.29 9.27 -10.35
C ALA A 410 -9.27 8.83 -9.25
N SER A 411 -10.52 8.51 -9.61
CA SER A 411 -11.51 7.98 -8.65
C SER A 411 -11.14 6.61 -8.06
N CYS A 412 -10.25 5.87 -8.73
CA CYS A 412 -9.72 4.60 -8.24
C CYS A 412 -8.70 4.80 -7.11
N ALA A 413 -7.96 5.92 -7.11
CA ALA A 413 -6.96 6.23 -6.09
C ALA A 413 -7.58 6.29 -4.67
N SER A 414 -6.78 6.04 -3.63
CA SER A 414 -7.27 6.09 -2.25
C SER A 414 -7.54 7.52 -1.76
N ASP A 415 -6.85 8.52 -2.30
CA ASP A 415 -7.12 9.95 -2.09
C ASP A 415 -6.51 10.78 -3.22
N GLU A 416 -6.85 12.07 -3.27
CA GLU A 416 -6.37 13.02 -4.28
C GLU A 416 -4.85 13.10 -4.35
N GLY A 417 -4.14 12.93 -3.22
CA GLY A 417 -2.68 12.93 -3.18
C GLY A 417 -2.03 11.67 -3.78
N LYS A 418 -2.82 10.69 -4.19
CA LYS A 418 -2.39 9.43 -4.80
C LYS A 418 -2.83 9.28 -6.26
N ALA A 419 -3.54 10.29 -6.79
CA ALA A 419 -3.89 10.38 -8.19
C ALA A 419 -2.90 11.29 -8.91
N PHE A 420 -2.18 10.74 -9.88
CA PHE A 420 -1.21 11.46 -10.69
C PHE A 420 -1.62 11.43 -12.15
N SER A 421 -1.36 12.53 -12.84
CA SER A 421 -1.53 12.65 -14.29
C SER A 421 -0.33 13.38 -14.87
N VAL A 422 0.21 12.85 -15.96
CA VAL A 422 1.25 13.51 -16.75
C VAL A 422 0.78 13.65 -18.18
N GLU A 423 1.11 14.77 -18.81
CA GLU A 423 0.79 14.97 -20.23
C GLU A 423 1.71 14.12 -21.12
N ARG A 424 2.96 13.96 -20.69
CA ARG A 424 3.99 13.25 -21.45
C ARG A 424 4.59 12.10 -20.66
N SER A 425 4.91 11.03 -21.38
CA SER A 425 5.46 9.81 -20.79
C SER A 425 6.87 9.99 -20.17
N ASP A 426 7.62 11.03 -20.53
CA ASP A 426 8.94 11.31 -19.95
C ASP A 426 8.88 11.94 -18.55
N GLU A 427 7.72 12.45 -18.13
CA GLU A 427 7.49 12.98 -16.78
C GLU A 427 7.25 11.87 -15.74
N LEU A 428 6.98 10.64 -16.20
CA LEU A 428 6.70 9.47 -15.34
C LEU A 428 7.78 9.22 -14.29
N ILE A 429 9.04 9.51 -14.63
CA ILE A 429 10.17 9.32 -13.74
C ILE A 429 10.04 10.19 -12.47
N GLY A 430 9.59 11.44 -12.61
CA GLY A 430 9.41 12.36 -11.49
C GLY A 430 8.25 11.95 -10.59
N VAL A 431 7.13 11.51 -11.18
CA VAL A 431 5.96 11.02 -10.44
C VAL A 431 6.33 9.81 -9.59
N PHE A 432 7.05 8.85 -10.16
CA PHE A 432 7.47 7.64 -9.45
C PHE A 432 8.44 7.92 -8.29
N GLN A 433 9.33 8.91 -8.42
CA GLN A 433 10.20 9.35 -7.32
C GLN A 433 9.42 9.95 -6.15
N ASN A 434 8.41 10.78 -6.45
CA ASN A 434 7.55 11.37 -5.43
C ASN A 434 6.72 10.30 -4.71
N MET A 435 6.17 9.34 -5.45
CA MET A 435 5.42 8.23 -4.85
C MET A 435 6.30 7.34 -3.98
N ALA A 436 7.52 7.01 -4.43
CA ALA A 436 8.43 6.20 -3.63
C ALA A 436 8.68 6.83 -2.25
N SER A 437 8.89 8.14 -2.21
CA SER A 437 9.07 8.89 -0.96
C SER A 437 7.84 8.83 -0.05
N SER A 438 6.64 8.94 -0.63
CA SER A 438 5.38 8.82 0.13
C SER A 438 5.14 7.41 0.66
N ILE A 439 5.55 6.40 -0.08
CA ILE A 439 5.33 4.99 0.25
C ILE A 439 6.28 4.54 1.37
N ILE A 440 7.51 5.05 1.39
CA ILE A 440 8.58 4.62 2.30
C ILE A 440 8.58 5.38 3.65
N SER A 441 7.90 6.53 3.75
CA SER A 441 8.00 7.39 4.94
C SER A 441 7.34 6.80 6.21
N PRO A 442 8.05 6.73 7.37
CA PRO A 442 7.45 6.31 8.64
C PRO A 442 6.48 7.37 9.20
N ARG A 443 5.31 6.93 9.68
CA ARG A 443 4.33 7.80 10.37
C ARG A 443 4.50 7.69 11.89
N LEU A 444 4.60 8.83 12.57
CA LEU A 444 4.52 8.91 14.03
C LEU A 444 3.08 8.65 14.50
N THR A 445 2.92 7.87 15.56
CA THR A 445 1.68 7.80 16.35
C THR A 445 1.93 8.54 17.67
N ARG A 446 0.99 9.39 18.06
CA ARG A 446 1.04 10.18 19.30
C ARG A 446 0.41 9.42 20.44
#